data_AF-A0A3M1M365-F1
#
_entry.id   AF-A0A3M1M365-F1
#
_cell.length_a   1.000
_cell.length_b   1.000
_cell.length_c   1.000
_cell.angle_alpha   90.00
_cell.angle_beta   90.00
_cell.angle_gamma   90.00
#
_symmetry.space_group_name_H-M   'P 1'
#
loop_
_entity.id
_entity.type
_entity.pdbx_description
1 polymer ?
#
loop_
_entity_poly.entity_id
_entity_poly.type
_entity_poly.pdbx_seq_one_letter_code
_entity_poly.pdbx_strand_id
1 'polypeptide(L)'
;MRNNRTLTILLVLAAVSIVIVPLMGGGIGPEIARWKLAAAANALDRQAPAEEVQRLIEEARQWHPEIEKERDYWYVLIWEAIQQGDHALTAQRVLDARRASHRFARLGFYVAQDLARSGEYDMAIQVLEATIESRETTDPEWLNALAYWRALIAKDLDTALADINLALRERPDDPAFRDTRAWVLFQMGRPLEALEDANFAVETFEKLYSPLLPLWDRLDQWLPRMGPTVADDEPLSEAEADPRLWSWGVMRYHRARILEALGRMSEAEKDYEWLRENRLPTDDRLR
;
A
#
# COMPACT_ATOMS: atom_id res chain seq x y z
N MET A 1 53.70 38.03 36.41
CA MET A 1 52.23 38.11 36.19
C MET A 1 51.80 37.79 34.75
N ARG A 2 52.58 37.03 33.95
CA ARG A 2 52.26 36.77 32.52
C ARG A 2 51.63 35.38 32.26
N ASN A 3 51.59 34.49 33.27
CA ASN A 3 51.09 33.11 33.14
C ASN A 3 49.57 32.94 33.30
N ASN A 4 48.90 33.84 34.04
CA ASN A 4 47.49 33.63 34.38
C ASN A 4 46.56 33.81 33.18
N ARG A 5 46.85 34.77 32.28
CA ARG A 5 46.02 34.98 31.07
C ARG A 5 46.05 33.77 30.13
N THR A 6 47.23 33.21 29.88
CA THR A 6 47.36 32.02 29.01
C THR A 6 46.65 30.82 29.60
N LEU A 7 46.78 30.60 30.92
CA LEU A 7 46.10 29.53 31.62
C LEU A 7 44.57 29.71 31.60
N THR A 8 44.07 30.93 31.81
CA THR A 8 42.64 31.24 31.71
C THR A 8 42.10 31.02 30.31
N ILE A 9 42.84 31.43 29.26
CA ILE A 9 42.44 31.19 27.86
C ILE A 9 42.37 29.69 27.57
N LEU A 10 43.36 28.90 28.01
CA LEU A 10 43.37 27.45 27.81
C LEU A 10 42.22 26.76 28.56
N LEU A 11 41.88 27.20 29.77
CA LEU A 11 40.76 26.66 30.54
C LEU A 11 39.41 27.01 29.90
N VAL A 12 39.26 28.23 29.37
CA VAL A 12 38.05 28.64 28.64
C VAL A 12 37.93 27.85 27.34
N LEU A 13 39.01 27.69 26.57
CA LEU A 13 39.00 26.88 25.35
C LEU A 13 38.66 25.42 25.66
N ALA A 14 39.24 24.82 26.71
CA ALA A 14 38.93 23.45 27.11
C ALA A 14 37.45 23.30 27.53
N ALA A 15 36.90 24.24 28.31
CA ALA A 15 35.50 24.22 28.71
C ALA A 15 34.54 24.39 27.53
N VAL A 16 34.87 25.29 26.59
CA VAL A 16 34.12 25.48 25.34
C VAL A 16 34.21 24.23 24.46
N SER A 17 35.40 23.62 24.34
CA SER A 17 35.58 22.37 23.61
C SER A 17 34.82 21.21 24.25
N ILE A 18 34.68 21.13 25.57
CA ILE A 18 33.86 20.09 26.23
C ILE A 18 32.37 20.22 25.89
N VAL A 19 31.88 21.40 25.52
CA VAL A 19 30.49 21.62 25.06
C VAL A 19 30.38 21.44 23.54
N ILE A 20 31.33 22.01 22.78
CA ILE A 20 31.33 21.99 21.32
C ILE A 20 31.69 20.60 20.77
N VAL A 21 32.63 19.87 21.39
CA VAL A 21 33.10 18.56 20.89
C VAL A 21 32.00 17.49 20.96
N PRO A 22 31.16 17.40 22.01
CA PRO A 22 29.99 16.51 21.99
C PRO A 22 28.90 16.96 21.01
N LEU A 23 28.68 18.27 20.85
CA LEU A 23 27.81 18.83 19.78
C LEU A 23 28.34 18.50 18.37
N MET A 24 29.66 18.41 18.22
CA MET A 24 30.34 18.01 16.98
C MET A 24 30.48 16.49 16.85
N GLY A 25 30.44 15.75 17.96
CA GLY A 25 30.58 14.29 18.02
C GLY A 25 29.33 13.53 17.63
N GLY A 26 28.15 14.16 17.73
CA GLY A 26 26.91 13.75 17.06
C GLY A 26 26.70 14.41 15.69
N GLY A 27 27.55 15.39 15.33
CA GLY A 27 27.59 16.08 14.05
C GLY A 27 26.42 17.04 13.78
N ILE A 28 26.71 18.29 13.43
CA ILE A 28 25.71 19.19 12.82
C ILE A 28 25.31 18.67 11.41
N GLY A 29 26.17 17.84 10.79
CA GLY A 29 25.97 17.27 9.45
C GLY A 29 24.64 16.53 9.26
N PRO A 30 24.31 15.50 10.06
CA PRO A 30 23.01 14.82 9.99
C PRO A 30 21.80 15.76 10.09
N GLU A 31 21.86 16.79 10.94
CA GLU A 31 20.76 17.75 11.08
C GLU A 31 20.63 18.66 9.86
N ILE A 32 21.74 19.16 9.32
CA ILE A 32 21.74 19.89 8.04
C ILE A 32 21.21 18.99 6.91
N ALA A 33 21.61 17.73 6.87
CA ALA A 33 21.13 16.77 5.88
C ALA A 33 19.61 16.59 5.98
N ARG A 34 19.04 16.48 7.18
CA ARG A 34 17.59 16.44 7.39
C ARG A 34 16.88 17.71 6.91
N TRP A 35 17.45 18.90 7.16
CA TRP A 35 16.88 20.15 6.63
C TRP A 35 16.91 20.19 5.11
N LYS A 36 17.96 19.65 4.48
CA LYS A 36 18.05 19.52 3.02
C LYS A 36 17.03 18.53 2.47
N LEU A 37 16.80 17.40 3.14
CA LEU A 37 15.75 16.45 2.79
C LEU A 37 14.34 17.05 2.96
N ALA A 38 14.10 17.81 4.03
CA ALA A 38 12.85 18.53 4.21
C ALA A 38 12.65 19.60 3.12
N ALA A 39 13.70 20.30 2.72
CA ALA A 39 13.65 21.22 1.59
C ALA A 39 13.36 20.49 0.27
N ALA A 40 13.93 19.30 0.06
CA ALA A 40 13.65 18.47 -1.11
C ALA A 40 12.18 17.98 -1.14
N ALA A 41 11.66 17.55 0.01
CA ALA A 41 10.25 17.22 0.19
C ALA A 41 9.32 18.40 -0.15
N ASN A 42 9.60 19.59 0.41
CA ASN A 42 8.85 20.80 0.08
C ASN A 42 8.97 21.20 -1.41
N ALA A 43 10.11 20.93 -2.03
CA ALA A 43 10.31 21.14 -3.46
C ALA A 43 9.47 20.18 -4.31
N LEU A 44 9.35 18.91 -3.89
CA LEU A 44 8.43 17.94 -4.48
C LEU A 44 6.97 18.39 -4.33
N ASP A 45 6.53 18.82 -3.14
CA ASP A 45 5.15 19.31 -2.91
C ASP A 45 4.73 20.41 -3.87
N ARG A 46 5.63 21.36 -4.12
CA ARG A 46 5.38 22.49 -5.04
C ARG A 46 5.73 22.18 -6.50
N GLN A 47 6.02 20.93 -6.84
CA GLN A 47 6.37 20.47 -8.18
C GLN A 47 7.56 21.24 -8.78
N ALA A 48 8.61 21.44 -7.98
CA ALA A 48 9.84 22.08 -8.44
C ALA A 48 10.54 21.26 -9.54
N PRO A 49 11.39 21.88 -10.37
CA PRO A 49 12.20 21.14 -11.35
C PRO A 49 13.03 20.04 -10.69
N ALA A 50 13.14 18.88 -11.34
CA ALA A 50 13.86 17.72 -10.83
C ALA A 50 15.33 18.04 -10.46
N GLU A 51 15.98 18.94 -11.21
CA GLU A 51 17.34 19.42 -10.92
C GLU A 51 17.47 20.04 -9.52
N GLU A 52 16.44 20.75 -9.05
CA GLU A 52 16.45 21.36 -7.72
C GLU A 52 16.35 20.29 -6.63
N VAL A 53 15.43 19.34 -6.79
CA VAL A 53 15.22 18.22 -5.85
C VAL A 53 16.50 17.39 -5.74
N GLN A 54 17.08 17.01 -6.89
CA GLN A 54 18.33 16.24 -6.95
C GLN A 54 19.50 16.97 -6.31
N ARG A 55 19.63 18.29 -6.55
CA ARG A 55 20.66 19.11 -5.90
C ARG A 55 20.51 19.09 -4.37
N LEU A 56 19.29 19.22 -3.85
CA LEU A 56 19.03 19.20 -2.40
C LEU A 56 19.35 17.83 -1.78
N ILE A 57 19.00 16.74 -2.46
CA ILE A 57 19.34 15.37 -2.04
C ILE A 57 20.87 15.19 -2.02
N GLU A 58 21.57 15.63 -3.05
CA GLU A 58 23.03 15.51 -3.13
C GLU A 58 23.74 16.37 -2.07
N GLU A 59 23.27 17.60 -1.84
CA GLU A 59 23.73 18.43 -0.72
C GLU A 59 23.52 17.70 0.61
N ALA A 60 22.39 17.04 0.83
CA ALA A 60 22.14 16.27 2.05
C ALA A 60 23.18 15.14 2.24
N ARG A 61 23.51 14.41 1.17
CA ARG A 61 24.52 13.33 1.18
C ARG A 61 25.92 13.84 1.56
N GLN A 62 26.30 15.03 1.09
CA GLN A 62 27.59 15.64 1.42
C GLN A 62 27.70 15.96 2.93
N TRP A 63 26.60 16.34 3.56
CA TRP A 63 26.56 16.64 5.00
C TRP A 63 26.45 15.39 5.86
N HIS A 64 25.93 14.28 5.33
CA HIS A 64 25.78 13.02 6.05
C HIS A 64 26.12 11.82 5.16
N PRO A 65 27.37 11.32 5.17
CA PRO A 65 27.77 10.19 4.33
C PRO A 65 27.01 8.88 4.59
N GLU A 66 26.40 8.71 5.77
CA GLU A 66 25.55 7.56 6.13
C GLU A 66 24.05 7.89 6.04
N ILE A 67 23.65 8.84 5.19
CA ILE A 67 22.25 9.30 5.07
C ILE A 67 21.25 8.21 4.71
N GLU A 68 21.70 7.08 4.15
CA GLU A 68 20.87 5.90 3.90
C GLU A 68 20.34 5.27 5.21
N LYS A 69 20.95 5.57 6.35
CA LYS A 69 20.43 5.26 7.69
C LYS A 69 19.35 6.24 8.15
N GLU A 70 18.99 7.27 7.39
CA GLU A 70 17.88 8.17 7.71
C GLU A 70 16.64 7.72 6.93
N ARG A 71 15.49 7.64 7.61
CA ARG A 71 14.22 7.24 6.96
C ARG A 71 13.80 8.24 5.89
N ASP A 72 13.95 9.52 6.19
CA ASP A 72 13.43 10.61 5.36
C ASP A 72 14.18 10.69 4.02
N TYR A 73 15.41 10.17 3.96
CA TYR A 73 16.16 10.00 2.71
C TYR A 73 15.40 9.11 1.72
N TRP A 74 15.01 7.93 2.18
CA TRP A 74 14.26 6.97 1.36
C TRP A 74 12.86 7.47 1.03
N TYR A 75 12.20 8.17 1.95
CA TYR A 75 10.91 8.79 1.68
C TYR A 75 10.99 9.80 0.52
N VAL A 76 11.98 10.70 0.54
CA VAL A 76 12.18 11.68 -0.54
C VAL A 76 12.48 11.00 -1.87
N LEU A 77 13.34 9.98 -1.90
CA LEU A 77 13.66 9.25 -3.13
C LEU A 77 12.45 8.50 -3.71
N ILE A 78 11.64 7.87 -2.86
CA ILE A 78 10.42 7.17 -3.27
C ILE A 78 9.40 8.18 -3.80
N TRP A 79 9.20 9.30 -3.09
CA TRP A 79 8.24 10.31 -3.51
C TRP A 79 8.64 10.97 -4.84
N GLU A 80 9.92 11.26 -5.02
CA GLU A 80 10.43 11.73 -6.31
C GLU A 80 10.13 10.73 -7.44
N ALA A 81 10.38 9.44 -7.22
CA ALA A 81 10.10 8.40 -8.20
C ALA A 81 8.60 8.30 -8.54
N ILE A 82 7.73 8.42 -7.52
CA ILE A 82 6.27 8.46 -7.70
C ILE A 82 5.86 9.67 -8.54
N GLN A 83 6.41 10.87 -8.28
CA GLN A 83 6.08 12.06 -9.08
C GLN A 83 6.52 11.97 -10.53
N GLN A 84 7.58 11.20 -10.81
CA GLN A 84 8.01 10.92 -12.18
C GLN A 84 7.07 9.94 -12.90
N GLY A 85 6.17 9.27 -12.18
CA GLY A 85 5.34 8.20 -12.72
C GLY A 85 6.15 6.95 -13.10
N ASP A 86 7.39 6.85 -12.63
CA ASP A 86 8.26 5.69 -12.90
C ASP A 86 8.04 4.65 -11.80
N HIS A 87 7.09 3.74 -12.06
CA HIS A 87 6.79 2.63 -11.17
C HIS A 87 8.04 1.77 -10.92
N ALA A 88 8.89 1.56 -11.94
CA ALA A 88 10.04 0.67 -11.85
C ALA A 88 11.11 1.25 -10.92
N LEU A 89 11.37 2.55 -11.07
CA LEU A 89 12.21 3.29 -10.14
C LEU A 89 11.62 3.29 -8.74
N THR A 90 10.31 3.49 -8.59
CA THR A 90 9.61 3.50 -7.30
C THR A 90 9.80 2.17 -6.56
N ALA A 91 9.54 1.05 -7.22
CA ALA A 91 9.78 -0.29 -6.67
C ALA A 91 11.25 -0.48 -6.28
N GLN A 92 12.18 -0.09 -7.16
CA GLN A 92 13.62 -0.18 -6.91
C GLN A 92 14.05 0.62 -5.67
N ARG A 93 13.53 1.85 -5.47
CA ARG A 93 13.82 2.68 -4.29
C ARG A 93 13.38 2.03 -2.99
N VAL A 94 12.23 1.35 -2.98
CA VAL A 94 11.77 0.61 -1.80
C VAL A 94 12.68 -0.58 -1.50
N LEU A 95 13.07 -1.34 -2.53
CA LEU A 95 13.97 -2.48 -2.37
C LEU A 95 15.34 -2.05 -1.84
N ASP A 96 15.87 -0.93 -2.35
CA ASP A 96 17.13 -0.36 -1.85
C ASP A 96 17.01 0.17 -0.43
N ALA A 97 15.90 0.83 -0.08
CA ALA A 97 15.61 1.22 1.29
C ALA A 97 15.63 0.01 2.21
N ARG A 98 14.92 -1.05 1.86
CA ARG A 98 14.88 -2.30 2.65
C ARG A 98 16.28 -2.90 2.83
N ARG A 99 17.12 -2.92 1.78
CA ARG A 99 18.51 -3.40 1.87
C ARG A 99 19.34 -2.56 2.84
N ALA A 100 19.10 -1.25 2.89
CA ALA A 100 19.76 -0.36 3.83
C ALA A 100 19.30 -0.57 5.27
N SER A 101 18.00 -0.85 5.50
CA SER A 101 17.49 -1.27 6.82
C SER A 101 16.14 -1.98 6.75
N HIS A 102 16.02 -3.11 7.45
CA HIS A 102 14.77 -3.87 7.59
C HIS A 102 13.61 -3.07 8.21
N ARG A 103 13.90 -2.01 8.97
CA ARG A 103 12.87 -1.16 9.60
C ARG A 103 11.98 -0.41 8.60
N PHE A 104 12.36 -0.39 7.33
CA PHE A 104 11.60 0.26 6.25
C PHE A 104 10.56 -0.65 5.60
N ALA A 105 10.36 -1.87 6.12
CA ALA A 105 9.37 -2.84 5.63
C ALA A 105 7.97 -2.22 5.40
N ARG A 106 7.45 -1.41 6.34
CA ARG A 106 6.12 -0.81 6.17
C ARG A 106 6.00 0.12 4.96
N LEU A 107 7.08 0.77 4.53
CA LEU A 107 7.05 1.59 3.31
C LEU A 107 6.75 0.72 2.08
N GLY A 108 7.25 -0.52 2.07
CA GLY A 108 7.01 -1.44 0.97
C GLY A 108 5.56 -1.87 0.82
N PHE A 109 4.83 -2.05 1.92
CA PHE A 109 3.40 -2.37 1.82
C PHE A 109 2.56 -1.24 1.21
N TYR A 110 2.82 0.01 1.59
CA TYR A 110 2.07 1.15 1.02
C TYR A 110 2.38 1.34 -0.47
N VAL A 111 3.66 1.24 -0.85
CA VAL A 111 4.06 1.33 -2.26
C VAL A 111 3.53 0.14 -3.07
N ALA A 112 3.57 -1.08 -2.53
CA ALA A 112 3.01 -2.24 -3.20
C ALA A 112 1.51 -2.10 -3.46
N GLN A 113 0.74 -1.54 -2.50
CA GLN A 113 -0.68 -1.24 -2.73
C GLN A 113 -0.89 -0.21 -3.84
N ASP A 114 -0.07 0.84 -3.88
CA ASP A 114 -0.15 1.86 -4.93
C ASP A 114 0.14 1.28 -6.32
N LEU A 115 1.23 0.49 -6.42
CA LEU A 115 1.56 -0.26 -7.63
C LEU A 115 0.41 -1.19 -8.05
N ALA A 116 -0.21 -1.90 -7.11
CA ALA A 116 -1.34 -2.79 -7.40
C ALA A 116 -2.58 -2.04 -7.89
N ARG A 117 -2.89 -0.85 -7.32
CA ARG A 117 -3.99 0.00 -7.81
C ARG A 117 -3.72 0.52 -9.22
N SER A 118 -2.46 0.71 -9.57
CA SER A 118 -2.03 1.05 -10.94
C SER A 118 -1.96 -0.17 -11.89
N GLY A 119 -2.34 -1.36 -11.42
CA GLY A 119 -2.31 -2.60 -12.22
C GLY A 119 -0.93 -3.27 -12.33
N GLU A 120 0.09 -2.72 -11.66
CA GLU A 120 1.48 -3.23 -11.69
C GLU A 120 1.67 -4.38 -10.70
N TYR A 121 0.87 -5.45 -10.83
CA TYR A 121 0.83 -6.54 -9.86
C TYR A 121 2.16 -7.27 -9.71
N ASP A 122 2.91 -7.50 -10.79
CA ASP A 122 4.22 -8.15 -10.73
C ASP A 122 5.20 -7.38 -9.81
N MET A 123 5.16 -6.06 -9.87
CA MET A 123 6.03 -5.20 -9.08
C MET A 123 5.53 -5.05 -7.65
N ALA A 124 4.21 -4.95 -7.46
CA ALA A 124 3.58 -4.98 -6.15
C ALA A 124 3.94 -6.27 -5.38
N ILE A 125 3.85 -7.42 -6.05
CA ILE A 125 4.24 -8.73 -5.51
C ILE A 125 5.72 -8.72 -5.14
N GLN A 126 6.62 -8.32 -6.06
CA GLN A 126 8.06 -8.28 -5.79
C GLN A 126 8.42 -7.42 -4.58
N VAL A 127 7.82 -6.22 -4.47
CA VAL A 127 8.07 -5.29 -3.37
C VAL A 127 7.56 -5.85 -2.04
N LEU A 128 6.37 -6.44 -2.02
CA LEU A 128 5.77 -6.96 -0.80
C LEU A 128 6.40 -8.29 -0.34
N GLU A 129 6.75 -9.18 -1.27
CA GLU A 129 7.51 -10.41 -0.98
C GLU A 129 8.85 -10.08 -0.31
N ALA A 130 9.59 -9.13 -0.89
CA ALA A 130 10.78 -8.60 -0.27
C ALA A 130 10.42 -8.11 1.14
N THR A 131 9.42 -7.25 1.29
CA THR A 131 9.01 -6.72 2.60
C THR A 131 8.77 -7.79 3.69
N ILE A 132 8.20 -8.94 3.34
CA ILE A 132 7.80 -10.01 4.28
C ILE A 132 8.94 -10.93 4.73
N GLU A 133 10.01 -11.08 3.94
CA GLU A 133 11.10 -12.03 4.21
C GLU A 133 11.77 -11.91 5.60
N SER A 134 11.60 -10.79 6.32
CA SER A 134 11.98 -10.71 7.74
C SER A 134 10.89 -11.36 8.61
N ARG A 135 11.08 -12.66 8.93
CA ARG A 135 10.20 -13.56 9.71
C ARG A 135 9.86 -13.15 11.15
N GLU A 136 9.77 -11.86 11.48
CA GLU A 136 9.43 -11.44 12.85
C GLU A 136 7.92 -11.48 13.11
N THR A 137 7.08 -11.08 12.17
CA THR A 137 5.63 -11.39 12.11
C THR A 137 5.15 -11.08 10.71
N THR A 138 4.52 -12.03 10.01
CA THR A 138 3.86 -11.69 8.75
C THR A 138 2.45 -11.23 9.07
N ASP A 139 2.16 -9.95 8.81
CA ASP A 139 0.82 -9.42 8.93
C ASP A 139 -0.13 -10.22 8.01
N PRO A 140 -1.23 -10.80 8.52
CA PRO A 140 -2.17 -11.54 7.70
C PRO A 140 -2.71 -10.72 6.51
N GLU A 141 -2.80 -9.38 6.62
CA GLU A 141 -3.18 -8.52 5.49
C GLU A 141 -2.18 -8.61 4.34
N TRP A 142 -0.88 -8.72 4.63
CA TRP A 142 0.14 -8.74 3.60
C TRP A 142 0.13 -10.06 2.83
N LEU A 143 -0.13 -11.17 3.54
CA LEU A 143 -0.33 -12.48 2.93
C LEU A 143 -1.59 -12.49 2.05
N ASN A 144 -2.68 -11.89 2.54
CA ASN A 144 -3.91 -11.75 1.76
C ASN A 144 -3.68 -10.93 0.48
N ALA A 145 -3.01 -9.77 0.60
CA ALA A 145 -2.69 -8.94 -0.55
C ALA A 145 -1.84 -9.68 -1.59
N LEU A 146 -0.76 -10.37 -1.17
CA LEU A 146 0.04 -11.20 -2.07
C LEU A 146 -0.78 -12.28 -2.76
N ALA A 147 -1.60 -13.00 -2.01
CA ALA A 147 -2.43 -14.07 -2.56
C ALA A 147 -3.43 -13.52 -3.60
N TYR A 148 -4.08 -12.41 -3.28
CA TYR A 148 -5.03 -11.76 -4.16
C TYR A 148 -4.38 -11.25 -5.44
N TRP A 149 -3.27 -10.51 -5.35
CA TRP A 149 -2.58 -9.99 -6.54
C TRP A 149 -2.03 -11.09 -7.43
N ARG A 150 -1.52 -12.18 -6.84
CA ARG A 150 -1.13 -13.39 -7.59
C ARG A 150 -2.30 -14.03 -8.33
N ALA A 151 -3.48 -14.08 -7.70
CA ALA A 151 -4.70 -14.57 -8.35
C ALA A 151 -5.15 -13.69 -9.51
N LEU A 152 -5.07 -12.36 -9.38
CA LEU A 152 -5.45 -11.40 -10.44
C LEU A 152 -4.68 -11.62 -11.74
N ILE A 153 -3.41 -12.02 -11.65
CA ILE A 153 -2.53 -12.30 -12.81
C ILE A 153 -2.29 -13.79 -13.05
N ALA A 154 -3.03 -14.67 -12.38
CA ALA A 154 -2.89 -16.13 -12.46
C ALA A 154 -1.44 -16.64 -12.32
N LYS A 155 -0.68 -16.05 -11.39
CA LYS A 155 0.76 -16.34 -11.17
C LYS A 155 0.99 -16.97 -9.81
N ASP A 156 1.86 -17.98 -9.73
CA ASP A 156 2.30 -18.61 -8.48
C ASP A 156 1.12 -19.01 -7.56
N LEU A 157 0.06 -19.58 -8.15
CA LEU A 157 -1.22 -19.84 -7.46
C LEU A 157 -1.10 -20.82 -6.29
N ASP A 158 -0.16 -21.77 -6.34
CA ASP A 158 0.13 -22.64 -5.19
C ASP A 158 0.67 -21.84 -3.99
N THR A 159 1.55 -20.87 -4.24
CA THR A 159 2.06 -19.96 -3.22
C THR A 159 0.95 -19.02 -2.72
N ALA A 160 0.11 -18.50 -3.62
CA ALA A 160 -1.05 -17.70 -3.25
C ALA A 160 -1.99 -18.46 -2.30
N LEU A 161 -2.26 -19.74 -2.61
CA LEU A 161 -3.10 -20.60 -1.77
C LEU A 161 -2.45 -20.88 -0.41
N ALA A 162 -1.13 -21.06 -0.36
CA ALA A 162 -0.41 -21.23 0.89
C ALA A 162 -0.47 -19.97 1.78
N ASP A 163 -0.25 -18.80 1.18
CA ASP A 163 -0.25 -17.51 1.88
C ASP A 163 -1.63 -17.17 2.45
N ILE A 164 -2.70 -17.30 1.66
CA ILE A 164 -4.05 -17.02 2.15
C ILE A 164 -4.49 -18.02 3.22
N ASN A 165 -4.09 -19.28 3.13
CA ASN A 165 -4.36 -20.26 4.18
C ASN A 165 -3.61 -19.94 5.47
N LEU A 166 -2.42 -19.35 5.40
CA LEU A 166 -1.71 -18.87 6.59
C LEU A 166 -2.43 -17.66 7.20
N ALA A 167 -2.87 -16.70 6.38
CA ALA A 167 -3.65 -15.55 6.84
C ALA A 167 -4.96 -15.97 7.54
N LEU A 168 -5.67 -16.95 6.97
CA LEU A 168 -6.90 -17.52 7.53
C LEU A 168 -6.69 -18.34 8.81
N ARG A 169 -5.47 -18.75 9.16
CA ARG A 169 -5.22 -19.36 10.50
C ARG A 169 -5.35 -18.32 11.61
N GLU A 170 -4.95 -17.08 11.34
CA GLU A 170 -5.06 -15.96 12.28
C GLU A 170 -6.46 -15.36 12.28
N ARG A 171 -7.08 -15.26 11.10
CA ARG A 171 -8.43 -14.69 10.93
C ARG A 171 -9.32 -15.60 10.09
N PRO A 172 -9.85 -16.70 10.67
CA PRO A 172 -10.58 -17.73 9.92
C PRO A 172 -11.92 -17.28 9.34
N ASP A 173 -12.54 -16.26 9.92
CA ASP A 173 -13.89 -15.79 9.55
C ASP A 173 -13.86 -14.40 8.89
N ASP A 174 -12.69 -13.94 8.45
CA ASP A 174 -12.57 -12.70 7.71
C ASP A 174 -13.12 -12.88 6.28
N PRO A 175 -14.22 -12.20 5.92
CA PRO A 175 -14.86 -12.40 4.63
C PRO A 175 -13.98 -12.00 3.43
N ALA A 176 -13.10 -11.00 3.58
CA ALA A 176 -12.20 -10.61 2.49
C ALA A 176 -11.14 -11.68 2.24
N PHE A 177 -10.69 -12.37 3.29
CA PHE A 177 -9.71 -13.44 3.16
C PHE A 177 -10.33 -14.70 2.57
N ARG A 178 -11.56 -15.00 2.97
CA ARG A 178 -12.35 -16.09 2.38
C ARG A 178 -12.59 -15.84 0.90
N ASP A 179 -12.98 -14.62 0.52
CA ASP A 179 -13.13 -14.24 -0.88
C ASP A 179 -11.82 -14.40 -1.67
N THR A 180 -10.70 -13.91 -1.12
CA THR A 180 -9.38 -14.08 -1.74
C THR A 180 -9.04 -15.55 -1.96
N ARG A 181 -9.30 -16.44 -0.97
CA ARG A 181 -9.07 -17.88 -1.14
C ARG A 181 -9.99 -18.48 -2.19
N ALA A 182 -11.26 -18.07 -2.23
CA ALA A 182 -12.19 -18.49 -3.26
C ALA A 182 -11.68 -18.12 -4.65
N TRP A 183 -11.21 -16.88 -4.82
CA TRP A 183 -10.67 -16.41 -6.09
C TRP A 183 -9.39 -17.16 -6.49
N VAL A 184 -8.45 -17.38 -5.57
CA VAL A 184 -7.26 -18.23 -5.81
C VAL A 184 -7.67 -19.63 -6.28
N LEU A 185 -8.57 -20.29 -5.56
CA LEU A 185 -9.05 -21.63 -5.92
C LEU A 185 -9.74 -21.66 -7.29
N PHE A 186 -10.52 -20.63 -7.60
CA PHE A 186 -11.16 -20.47 -8.89
C PHE A 186 -10.13 -20.35 -10.02
N GLN A 187 -9.10 -19.51 -9.85
CA GLN A 187 -8.00 -19.35 -10.82
C GLN A 187 -7.18 -20.64 -10.98
N MET A 188 -7.11 -21.49 -9.95
CA MET A 188 -6.53 -22.84 -10.04
C MET A 188 -7.43 -23.86 -10.76
N GLY A 189 -8.61 -23.47 -11.25
CA GLY A 189 -9.58 -24.38 -11.87
C GLY A 189 -10.30 -25.28 -10.87
N ARG A 190 -10.44 -24.85 -9.61
CA ARG A 190 -11.11 -25.59 -8.52
C ARG A 190 -12.39 -24.90 -8.04
N PRO A 191 -13.38 -24.63 -8.93
CA PRO A 191 -14.57 -23.85 -8.59
C PRO A 191 -15.46 -24.52 -7.54
N LEU A 192 -15.46 -25.86 -7.47
CA LEU A 192 -16.24 -26.59 -6.46
C LEU A 192 -15.75 -26.29 -5.04
N GLU A 193 -14.44 -26.18 -4.84
CA GLU A 193 -13.83 -25.86 -3.55
C GLU A 193 -13.93 -24.36 -3.23
N ALA A 194 -13.83 -23.51 -4.25
CA ALA A 194 -13.94 -22.06 -4.11
C ALA A 194 -15.31 -21.59 -3.60
N LEU A 195 -16.37 -22.30 -4.00
CA LEU A 195 -17.75 -21.88 -3.79
C LEU A 195 -18.13 -21.73 -2.31
N GLU A 196 -17.61 -22.58 -1.42
CA GLU A 196 -17.93 -22.49 0.01
C GLU A 196 -17.47 -21.15 0.58
N ASP A 197 -16.24 -20.74 0.28
CA ASP A 197 -15.69 -19.47 0.75
C ASP A 197 -16.35 -18.26 0.07
N ALA A 198 -16.65 -18.35 -1.23
CA ALA A 198 -17.36 -17.28 -1.94
C ALA A 198 -18.77 -17.05 -1.35
N ASN A 199 -19.49 -18.13 -1.02
CA ASN A 199 -20.78 -18.02 -0.33
C ASN A 199 -20.62 -17.37 1.04
N PHE A 200 -19.65 -17.84 1.83
CA PHE A 200 -19.38 -17.28 3.16
C PHE A 200 -19.10 -15.78 3.10
N ALA A 201 -18.24 -15.34 2.17
CA ALA A 201 -17.86 -13.94 2.02
C ALA A 201 -19.06 -13.07 1.67
N VAL A 202 -19.82 -13.44 0.63
CA VAL A 202 -21.00 -12.67 0.19
C VAL A 202 -22.08 -12.62 1.26
N GLU A 203 -22.39 -13.76 1.91
CA GLU A 203 -23.41 -13.81 2.97
C GLU A 203 -23.02 -13.00 4.20
N THR A 204 -21.74 -12.99 4.56
CA THR A 204 -21.23 -12.23 5.70
C THR A 204 -21.29 -10.73 5.43
N PHE A 205 -20.84 -10.30 4.24
CA PHE A 205 -20.99 -8.89 3.82
C PHE A 205 -22.46 -8.48 3.76
N GLU A 206 -23.33 -9.32 3.21
CA GLU A 206 -24.76 -9.03 3.15
C GLU A 206 -25.36 -8.82 4.54
N LYS A 207 -25.06 -9.70 5.51
CA LYS A 207 -25.53 -9.54 6.90
C LYS A 207 -24.98 -8.28 7.56
N LEU A 208 -23.73 -7.92 7.30
CA LEU A 208 -23.08 -6.76 7.91
C LEU A 208 -23.57 -5.43 7.32
N TYR A 209 -23.77 -5.36 6.01
CA TYR A 209 -23.97 -4.09 5.31
C TYR A 209 -25.40 -3.88 4.79
N SER A 210 -26.19 -4.94 4.57
CA SER A 210 -27.59 -4.81 4.13
C SER A 210 -28.45 -3.94 5.04
N PRO A 211 -28.37 -4.04 6.38
CA PRO A 211 -29.15 -3.16 7.27
C PRO A 211 -28.76 -1.68 7.17
N LEU A 212 -27.56 -1.39 6.68
CA LEU A 212 -27.01 -0.03 6.60
C LEU A 212 -27.28 0.64 5.24
N LEU A 213 -27.56 -0.14 4.18
CA LEU A 213 -27.88 0.35 2.83
C LEU A 213 -28.91 1.51 2.82
N PRO A 214 -30.09 1.41 3.47
CA PRO A 214 -31.08 2.49 3.46
C PRO A 214 -30.67 3.75 4.23
N LEU A 215 -29.62 3.66 5.06
CA LEU A 215 -29.03 4.80 5.75
C LEU A 215 -28.02 5.51 4.84
N TRP A 216 -27.26 4.76 4.03
CA TRP A 216 -26.34 5.30 3.04
C TRP A 216 -27.07 6.00 1.90
N ASP A 217 -28.15 5.41 1.38
CA ASP A 217 -29.00 6.06 0.36
C ASP A 217 -29.55 7.40 0.85
N ARG A 218 -29.88 7.48 2.14
CA ARG A 218 -30.31 8.74 2.78
C ARG A 218 -29.15 9.69 3.03
N LEU A 219 -27.95 9.21 3.34
CA LEU A 219 -26.77 10.06 3.51
C LEU A 219 -26.33 10.67 2.17
N ASP A 220 -26.37 9.92 1.07
CA ASP A 220 -26.08 10.42 -0.28
C ASP A 220 -27.10 11.49 -0.74
N GLN A 221 -28.34 11.48 -0.24
CA GLN A 221 -29.32 12.56 -0.46
C GLN A 221 -28.98 13.87 0.27
N TRP A 222 -28.22 13.81 1.37
CA TRP A 222 -27.86 14.97 2.20
C TRP A 222 -26.41 15.44 2.01
N LEU A 223 -25.52 14.54 1.62
CA LEU A 223 -24.18 14.83 1.11
C LEU A 223 -24.16 14.46 -0.37
N PRO A 224 -24.51 15.38 -1.29
CA PRO A 224 -24.24 15.16 -2.70
C PRO A 224 -22.74 14.91 -2.81
N ARG A 225 -22.34 13.71 -3.26
CA ARG A 225 -20.94 13.41 -3.55
C ARG A 225 -20.43 14.57 -4.41
N MET A 226 -19.36 15.25 -3.99
CA MET A 226 -18.65 16.22 -4.83
C MET A 226 -17.87 15.48 -5.92
N GLY A 227 -18.61 14.77 -6.78
CA GLY A 227 -18.13 14.03 -7.94
C GLY A 227 -19.04 14.32 -9.13
N PRO A 228 -18.57 14.09 -10.37
CA PRO A 228 -19.37 14.32 -11.56
C PRO A 228 -20.67 13.52 -11.51
N THR A 229 -21.76 14.12 -12.02
CA THR A 229 -23.01 13.39 -12.28
C THR A 229 -22.76 12.39 -13.39
N VAL A 230 -22.44 11.14 -13.05
CA VAL A 230 -22.35 10.03 -14.00
C VAL A 230 -23.75 9.79 -14.55
N ALA A 231 -23.88 9.73 -15.87
CA ALA A 231 -25.15 9.35 -16.51
C ALA A 231 -25.69 8.06 -15.85
N ASP A 232 -26.99 8.01 -15.58
CA ASP A 232 -27.62 6.92 -14.81
C ASP A 232 -27.37 5.53 -15.43
N ASP A 233 -26.98 5.48 -16.69
CA ASP A 233 -26.86 4.27 -17.51
C ASP A 233 -25.47 3.60 -17.43
N GLU A 234 -24.44 4.29 -16.93
CA GLU A 234 -23.08 3.74 -16.84
C GLU A 234 -22.78 3.15 -15.44
N PRO A 235 -22.10 1.98 -15.36
CA PRO A 235 -21.60 1.45 -14.10
C PRO A 235 -20.57 2.39 -13.48
N LEU A 236 -20.64 2.53 -12.16
CA LEU A 236 -19.68 3.27 -11.35
C LEU A 236 -18.28 2.68 -11.53
N SER A 237 -17.28 3.56 -11.55
CA SER A 237 -15.88 3.18 -11.34
C SER A 237 -15.58 2.97 -9.85
N GLU A 238 -14.43 2.34 -9.54
CA GLU A 238 -13.97 2.16 -8.17
C GLU A 238 -13.86 3.49 -7.41
N ALA A 239 -13.42 4.55 -8.10
CA ALA A 239 -13.28 5.88 -7.52
C ALA A 239 -14.63 6.57 -7.21
N GLU A 240 -15.68 6.16 -7.92
CA GLU A 240 -17.02 6.74 -7.77
C GLU A 240 -17.88 5.96 -6.77
N ALA A 241 -17.66 4.66 -6.63
CA ALA A 241 -18.41 3.79 -5.73
C ALA A 241 -18.03 4.00 -4.26
N ASP A 242 -18.97 3.75 -3.33
CA ASP A 242 -18.58 3.61 -1.92
C ASP A 242 -17.61 2.42 -1.78
N PRO A 243 -16.47 2.54 -1.07
CA PRO A 243 -15.48 1.46 -1.01
C PRO A 243 -16.02 0.12 -0.51
N ARG A 244 -17.02 0.13 0.39
CA ARG A 244 -17.64 -1.09 0.91
C ARG A 244 -18.59 -1.68 -0.11
N LEU A 245 -19.33 -0.83 -0.83
CA LEU A 245 -20.18 -1.25 -1.95
C LEU A 245 -19.34 -1.90 -3.05
N TRP A 246 -18.22 -1.28 -3.42
CA TRP A 246 -17.28 -1.84 -4.39
C TRP A 246 -16.74 -3.20 -3.94
N SER A 247 -16.27 -3.28 -2.68
CA SER A 247 -15.75 -4.54 -2.11
C SER A 247 -16.81 -5.64 -2.11
N TRP A 248 -18.07 -5.32 -1.80
CA TRP A 248 -19.15 -6.30 -1.88
C TRP A 248 -19.45 -6.71 -3.33
N GLY A 249 -19.35 -5.77 -4.27
CA GLY A 249 -19.44 -6.03 -5.70
C GLY A 249 -18.41 -7.03 -6.17
N VAL A 250 -17.14 -6.84 -5.80
CA VAL A 250 -16.04 -7.77 -6.10
C VAL A 250 -16.38 -9.19 -5.63
N MET A 251 -16.82 -9.34 -4.37
CA MET A 251 -17.18 -10.66 -3.83
C MET A 251 -18.34 -11.33 -4.59
N ARG A 252 -19.38 -10.56 -4.94
CA ARG A 252 -20.50 -11.08 -5.73
C ARG A 252 -20.08 -11.44 -7.15
N TYR A 253 -19.21 -10.63 -7.76
CA TYR A 253 -18.64 -10.94 -9.07
C TYR A 253 -17.82 -12.23 -9.04
N HIS A 254 -16.91 -12.41 -8.07
CA HIS A 254 -16.18 -13.66 -7.87
C HIS A 254 -17.11 -14.86 -7.72
N ARG A 255 -18.15 -14.74 -6.88
CA ARG A 255 -19.13 -15.81 -6.71
C ARG A 255 -19.90 -16.12 -8.00
N ALA A 256 -20.30 -15.10 -8.75
CA ALA A 256 -20.98 -15.28 -10.03
C ALA A 256 -20.12 -16.08 -11.02
N ARG A 257 -18.84 -15.71 -11.15
CA ARG A 257 -17.85 -16.41 -12.00
C ARG A 257 -17.64 -17.86 -11.60
N ILE A 258 -17.55 -18.12 -10.29
CA ILE A 258 -17.46 -19.49 -9.75
C ILE A 258 -18.72 -20.29 -10.09
N LEU A 259 -19.91 -19.71 -9.91
CA LEU A 259 -21.19 -20.35 -10.22
C LEU A 259 -21.35 -20.65 -11.72
N GLU A 260 -20.92 -19.74 -12.60
CA GLU A 260 -20.88 -19.98 -14.06
C GLU A 260 -20.03 -21.19 -14.42
N ALA A 261 -18.82 -21.29 -13.85
CA ALA A 261 -17.92 -22.42 -14.09
C ALA A 261 -18.48 -23.76 -13.57
N LEU A 262 -19.42 -23.72 -12.62
CA LEU A 262 -20.16 -24.88 -12.12
C LEU A 262 -21.45 -25.17 -12.91
N GLY A 263 -21.78 -24.38 -13.93
CA GLY A 263 -23.03 -24.51 -14.68
C GLY A 263 -24.28 -23.98 -13.94
N ARG A 264 -24.11 -23.27 -12.82
CA ARG A 264 -25.19 -22.76 -11.96
C ARG A 264 -25.65 -21.36 -12.39
N MET A 265 -26.00 -21.23 -13.68
CA MET A 265 -26.25 -19.94 -14.34
C MET A 265 -27.37 -19.12 -13.67
N SER A 266 -28.44 -19.77 -13.20
CA SER A 266 -29.55 -19.08 -12.53
C SER A 266 -29.16 -18.44 -11.20
N GLU A 267 -28.09 -18.94 -10.55
CA GLU A 267 -27.60 -18.40 -9.30
C GLU A 267 -26.57 -17.30 -9.54
N ALA A 268 -25.70 -17.48 -10.54
CA ALA A 268 -24.80 -16.43 -11.01
C ALA A 268 -25.59 -15.18 -11.45
N GLU A 269 -26.72 -15.36 -12.14
CA GLU A 269 -27.56 -14.25 -12.59
C GLU A 269 -28.09 -13.39 -11.44
N LYS A 270 -28.33 -13.98 -10.25
CA LYS A 270 -28.77 -13.19 -9.09
C LYS A 270 -27.69 -12.23 -8.62
N ASP A 271 -26.43 -12.64 -8.68
CA ASP A 271 -25.30 -11.77 -8.35
C ASP A 271 -25.12 -10.68 -9.40
N TYR A 272 -25.21 -11.01 -10.69
CA TYR A 272 -25.16 -10.00 -11.76
C TYR A 272 -26.31 -9.02 -11.74
N GLU A 273 -27.53 -9.48 -11.44
CA GLU A 273 -28.70 -8.62 -11.26
C GLU A 273 -28.47 -7.64 -10.12
N TRP A 274 -27.98 -8.13 -8.96
CA TRP A 274 -27.63 -7.28 -7.84
C TRP A 274 -26.55 -6.25 -8.22
N LEU A 275 -25.51 -6.64 -8.96
CA LEU A 275 -24.47 -5.72 -9.44
C LEU A 275 -25.07 -4.62 -10.32
N ARG A 276 -25.95 -4.98 -11.27
CA ARG A 276 -26.65 -4.03 -12.14
C ARG A 276 -27.55 -3.07 -11.35
N GLU A 277 -28.31 -3.58 -10.38
CA GLU A 277 -29.16 -2.76 -9.49
C GLU A 277 -28.37 -1.76 -8.67
N ASN A 278 -27.13 -2.09 -8.31
CA ASN A 278 -26.23 -1.21 -7.54
C ASN A 278 -25.26 -0.42 -8.43
N ARG A 279 -25.51 -0.39 -9.76
CA ARG A 279 -24.68 0.29 -10.75
C ARG A 279 -23.20 -0.12 -10.71
N LEU A 280 -22.90 -1.36 -10.36
CA LEU A 280 -21.54 -1.90 -10.39
C LEU A 280 -21.29 -2.65 -11.71
N PRO A 281 -20.03 -2.79 -12.15
CA PRO A 281 -19.69 -3.57 -13.33
C PRO A 281 -20.13 -5.04 -13.18
N THR A 282 -20.31 -5.74 -14.29
CA THR A 282 -20.49 -7.20 -14.32
C THR A 282 -19.38 -7.89 -15.10
N ASP A 283 -18.26 -7.20 -15.27
CA ASP A 283 -17.13 -7.61 -16.08
C ASP A 283 -15.83 -7.52 -15.27
N ASP A 284 -14.71 -7.64 -15.97
CA ASP A 284 -13.39 -7.74 -15.39
C ASP A 284 -12.92 -6.51 -14.61
N ARG A 285 -13.70 -5.42 -14.61
CA ARG A 285 -13.48 -4.26 -13.73
C ARG A 285 -13.67 -4.57 -12.24
N LEU A 286 -14.34 -5.68 -11.89
CA LEU A 286 -14.52 -6.15 -10.50
C LEU A 286 -13.64 -7.37 -10.15
N ARG A 287 -12.54 -7.60 -10.87
CA ARG A 287 -11.57 -8.63 -10.52
C ARG A 287 -10.80 -8.26 -9.26
#